data_AF-A0A7R9ZNI1-F1
#
_entry.id   AF-A0A7R9ZNI1-F1
#
_cell.length_a   1.000
_cell.length_b   1.000
_cell.length_c   1.000
_cell.angle_alpha   90.00
_cell.angle_beta   90.00
_cell.angle_gamma   90.00
#
_symmetry.space_group_name_H-M   'P 1'
#
loop_
_entity.id
_entity.type
_entity.pdbx_description
1 polymer ?
#
loop_
_entity_poly.entity_id
_entity_poly.type
_entity_poly.pdbx_seq_one_letter_code
_entity_poly.pdbx_strand_id
1 'polypeptide(L)'
;LASLYDNKSVAEQNSISVAWDLLMSHDYEDLRRCMFKSDLQIQRFRQLVVNAVMATDVFDPELKSFRDSRWEKAFSTSLLSPIGGAALTEEAQREVHEEAANLRATIVIEHLI
;
A
#
# COMPACT_ATOMS: atom_id res chain seq x y z
N LEU A 1 -20.04 -6.04 -13.98
CA LEU A 1 -18.85 -5.58 -13.24
C LEU A 1 -18.84 -6.13 -11.82
N ALA A 2 -19.81 -5.82 -10.96
CA ALA A 2 -19.89 -6.34 -9.58
C ALA A 2 -19.77 -7.88 -9.46
N SER A 3 -20.55 -8.65 -10.24
CA SER A 3 -20.44 -10.12 -10.28
C SER A 3 -19.16 -10.65 -10.95
N LEU A 4 -18.49 -9.84 -11.79
CA LEU A 4 -17.23 -10.24 -12.45
C LEU A 4 -16.06 -10.17 -11.47
N TYR A 5 -16.15 -9.26 -10.50
CA TYR A 5 -15.11 -8.96 -9.52
C TYR A 5 -15.48 -9.40 -8.09
N ASP A 6 -16.50 -10.25 -7.96
CA ASP A 6 -16.98 -10.78 -6.68
C ASP A 6 -17.24 -9.69 -5.62
N ASN A 7 -17.79 -8.55 -6.05
CA ASN A 7 -18.01 -7.34 -5.24
C ASN A 7 -16.76 -6.75 -4.54
N LYS A 8 -15.55 -7.19 -4.87
CA LYS A 8 -14.31 -6.66 -4.30
C LYS A 8 -13.71 -5.59 -5.20
N SER A 9 -13.47 -4.39 -4.68
CA SER A 9 -12.77 -3.30 -5.38
C SER A 9 -13.25 -3.08 -6.81
N VAL A 10 -14.57 -3.08 -7.00
CA VAL A 10 -15.20 -3.12 -8.33
C VAL A 10 -14.82 -1.90 -9.16
N ALA A 11 -14.68 -0.73 -8.52
CA ALA A 11 -14.31 0.51 -9.19
C ALA A 11 -12.82 0.49 -9.59
N GLU A 12 -11.94 0.07 -8.68
CA GLU A 12 -10.49 0.01 -8.85
C GLU A 12 -10.12 -1.03 -9.92
N GLN A 13 -10.72 -2.22 -9.88
CA GLN A 13 -10.51 -3.26 -10.89
C GLN A 13 -10.99 -2.82 -12.28
N ASN A 14 -12.15 -2.16 -12.35
CA ASN A 14 -12.62 -1.59 -13.61
C ASN A 14 -11.68 -0.49 -14.13
N SER A 15 -11.18 0.38 -13.26
CA SER A 15 -10.20 1.43 -13.60
C SER A 15 -8.92 0.83 -14.18
N ILE A 16 -8.39 -0.22 -13.54
CA ILE A 16 -7.22 -0.97 -14.03
C ILE A 16 -7.50 -1.56 -15.42
N SER A 17 -8.65 -2.21 -15.61
CA SER A 17 -8.99 -2.84 -16.90
C SER A 17 -9.05 -1.80 -18.01
N VAL A 18 -9.80 -0.72 -17.81
CA VAL A 18 -9.96 0.35 -18.81
C VAL A 18 -8.63 1.00 -19.15
N ALA A 19 -7.83 1.35 -18.13
CA ALA A 19 -6.53 1.99 -18.33
C ALA A 19 -5.54 1.04 -19.03
N TRP A 20 -5.55 -0.25 -18.68
CA TRP A 20 -4.66 -1.23 -19.29
C TRP A 20 -5.04 -1.51 -20.75
N ASP A 21 -6.32 -1.66 -21.05
CA ASP A 21 -6.81 -1.89 -22.41
C ASP A 21 -6.49 -0.68 -23.31
N LEU A 22 -6.65 0.55 -22.79
CA LEU A 22 -6.25 1.76 -23.49
C LEU A 22 -4.74 1.80 -23.74
N LEU A 23 -3.91 1.52 -22.72
CA LEU A 23 -2.46 1.50 -22.84
C LEU A 23 -1.97 0.44 -23.83
N MET A 24 -2.65 -0.70 -23.95
CA MET A 24 -2.30 -1.79 -24.87
C MET A 24 -2.82 -1.59 -26.29
N SER A 25 -3.71 -0.62 -26.52
CA SER A 25 -4.22 -0.29 -27.86
C SER A 25 -3.11 0.18 -28.81
N HIS A 26 -3.32 0.05 -30.11
CA HIS A 26 -2.31 0.44 -31.12
C HIS A 26 -1.92 1.92 -31.05
N ASP A 27 -2.84 2.79 -30.63
CA ASP A 27 -2.64 4.25 -30.56
C ASP A 27 -1.51 4.67 -29.60
N TYR A 28 -1.18 3.81 -28.63
CA TYR A 28 -0.13 4.04 -27.63
C TYR A 28 1.13 3.19 -27.84
N GLU A 29 1.32 2.60 -29.01
CA GLU A 29 2.46 1.72 -29.27
C GLU A 29 3.81 2.42 -29.08
N ASP A 30 3.95 3.65 -29.57
CA ASP A 30 5.20 4.42 -29.41
C ASP A 30 5.48 4.78 -27.95
N LEU A 31 4.43 5.08 -27.17
CA LEU A 31 4.56 5.28 -25.73
C LEU A 31 5.05 3.99 -25.06
N ARG A 32 4.48 2.83 -25.39
CA ARG A 32 4.92 1.54 -24.84
C ARG A 32 6.36 1.23 -25.21
N ARG A 33 6.80 1.50 -26.44
CA ARG A 33 8.20 1.31 -26.88
C ARG A 33 9.19 2.22 -26.14
N CYS A 34 8.73 3.40 -25.73
CA CYS A 34 9.50 4.32 -24.90
C CYS A 34 9.59 3.83 -23.45
N MET A 35 8.47 3.40 -22.86
CA MET A 35 8.38 2.97 -21.46
C MET A 35 9.00 1.61 -21.19
N PHE A 36 8.87 0.67 -22.14
CA PHE A 36 9.24 -0.73 -21.96
C PHE A 36 10.20 -1.18 -23.04
N LYS A 37 11.28 -1.84 -22.62
CA LYS A 37 12.31 -2.45 -23.47
C LYS A 37 12.19 -3.97 -23.54
N SER A 38 11.35 -4.57 -22.71
CA SER A 38 11.07 -6.00 -22.70
C SER A 38 9.69 -6.30 -22.11
N ASP A 39 9.14 -7.47 -22.46
CA ASP A 39 7.86 -7.93 -21.92
C ASP A 39 7.88 -8.10 -20.40
N LEU A 40 9.05 -8.42 -19.83
CA LEU A 40 9.24 -8.48 -18.38
C LEU A 40 8.99 -7.13 -17.71
N GLN A 41 9.39 -6.02 -18.35
CA GLN A 41 9.11 -4.68 -17.83
C GLN A 41 7.62 -4.34 -17.90
N ILE A 42 6.91 -4.80 -18.94
CA ILE A 42 5.46 -4.65 -19.06
C ILE A 42 4.75 -5.38 -17.92
N GLN A 43 5.14 -6.64 -17.65
CA GLN A 43 4.56 -7.43 -16.56
C GLN A 43 4.83 -6.79 -15.20
N ARG A 44 6.06 -6.34 -14.95
CA ARG A 44 6.42 -5.64 -13.70
C ARG A 44 5.63 -4.35 -13.53
N PHE A 45 5.50 -3.56 -14.60
CA PHE A 45 4.71 -2.33 -14.57
C PHE A 45 3.24 -2.63 -14.29
N ARG A 46 2.65 -3.66 -14.93
CA ARG A 46 1.29 -4.10 -14.64
C ARG A 46 1.12 -4.43 -13.16
N GLN A 47 2.03 -5.20 -12.60
CA GLN A 47 1.98 -5.59 -11.19
C GLN A 47 2.00 -4.35 -10.28
N LEU A 48 2.86 -3.37 -10.58
CA LEU A 48 2.95 -2.14 -9.81
C LEU A 48 1.67 -1.31 -9.90
N VAL A 49 1.11 -1.13 -11.10
CA VAL A 49 -0.15 -0.39 -11.29
C VAL A 49 -1.31 -1.08 -10.58
N VAL A 50 -1.43 -2.40 -10.72
CA VAL A 50 -2.46 -3.19 -10.02
C VAL A 50 -2.32 -3.00 -8.52
N ASN A 51 -1.13 -3.18 -7.96
CA ASN A 51 -0.91 -3.02 -6.51
C ASN A 51 -1.23 -1.61 -6.03
N ALA A 52 -0.81 -0.58 -6.78
CA ALA A 52 -1.02 0.81 -6.41
C ALA A 52 -2.51 1.20 -6.44
N VAL A 53 -3.25 0.79 -7.48
CA VAL A 53 -4.68 1.14 -7.62
C VAL A 53 -5.56 0.30 -6.69
N MET A 54 -5.24 -0.98 -6.49
CA MET A 54 -5.97 -1.81 -5.52
C MET A 54 -5.81 -1.29 -4.08
N ALA A 55 -4.67 -0.64 -3.77
CA ALA A 55 -4.45 -0.05 -2.46
C ALA A 55 -5.36 1.16 -2.16
N THR A 56 -5.97 1.78 -3.18
CA THR A 56 -6.85 2.94 -3.00
C THR A 56 -8.30 2.57 -2.69
N ASP A 57 -8.66 1.28 -2.65
CA ASP A 57 -10.00 0.88 -2.23
C ASP A 57 -10.20 1.17 -0.73
N VAL A 58 -10.90 2.28 -0.46
CA VAL A 58 -11.24 2.70 0.90
C VAL A 58 -12.37 1.86 1.52
N PHE A 59 -13.16 1.18 0.68
CA PHE A 59 -14.32 0.40 1.11
C PHE A 59 -14.02 -1.10 1.27
N ASP A 60 -12.85 -1.58 0.83
CA ASP A 60 -12.42 -2.95 1.08
C ASP A 60 -12.25 -3.21 2.60
N PRO A 61 -13.04 -4.14 3.19
CA PRO A 61 -13.02 -4.40 4.61
C PRO A 61 -11.73 -5.07 5.09
N GLU A 62 -11.06 -5.87 4.24
CA GLU A 62 -9.76 -6.47 4.55
C GLU A 62 -8.69 -5.38 4.59
N LEU A 63 -8.64 -4.50 3.58
CA LEU A 63 -7.72 -3.36 3.58
C LEU A 63 -7.99 -2.42 4.75
N LYS A 64 -9.26 -2.18 5.10
CA LYS A 64 -9.61 -1.40 6.28
C LYS A 64 -9.07 -2.06 7.54
N SER A 65 -9.33 -3.36 7.75
CA SER A 65 -8.83 -4.07 8.94
C SER A 65 -7.29 -4.11 9.02
N PHE A 66 -6.62 -4.20 7.88
CA PHE A 66 -5.16 -4.16 7.80
C PHE A 66 -4.61 -2.79 8.17
N ARG A 67 -5.23 -1.72 7.66
CA ARG A 67 -4.92 -0.32 8.04
C ARG A 67 -5.18 -0.08 9.52
N ASP A 68 -6.32 -0.51 10.05
CA ASP A 68 -6.68 -0.41 11.47
C ASP A 68 -5.65 -1.15 12.35
N SER A 69 -5.22 -2.35 11.95
CA SER A 69 -4.21 -3.14 12.69
C SER A 69 -2.83 -2.48 12.70
N ARG A 70 -2.43 -1.89 11.56
CA ARG A 70 -1.19 -1.12 11.42
C ARG A 70 -1.24 0.15 12.26
N TRP A 71 -2.37 0.86 12.23
CA TRP A 71 -2.63 2.03 13.05
C TRP A 71 -2.53 1.69 14.53
N GLU A 72 -3.20 0.64 14.97
CA GLU A 72 -3.12 0.17 16.36
C GLU A 72 -1.67 -0.20 16.73
N LYS A 73 -0.91 -0.87 15.85
CA LYS A 73 0.51 -1.17 16.12
C LYS A 73 1.37 0.09 16.27
N ALA A 74 1.13 1.13 15.48
CA ALA A 74 1.93 2.36 15.50
C ALA A 74 1.56 3.31 16.65
N PHE A 75 0.30 3.28 17.09
CA PHE A 75 -0.25 4.23 18.06
C PHE A 75 -0.69 3.60 19.39
N SER A 76 -0.75 2.27 19.52
CA SER A 76 -0.95 1.62 20.80
C SER A 76 0.26 1.88 21.71
N THR A 77 -0.04 2.32 22.93
CA THR A 77 0.94 2.75 23.94
C THR A 77 1.89 1.64 24.40
N SER A 78 1.72 0.41 23.93
CA SER A 78 2.43 -0.78 24.41
C SER A 78 3.90 -0.85 24.02
N LEU A 79 4.37 -0.13 22.99
CA LEU A 79 5.80 -0.09 22.64
C LEU A 79 6.64 0.74 23.63
N LEU A 80 5.99 1.57 24.46
CA LEU A 80 6.65 2.50 25.37
C LEU A 80 6.52 2.09 26.86
N SER A 81 5.74 1.05 27.17
CA SER A 81 5.67 0.52 28.53
C SER A 81 6.74 -0.55 28.70
N PRO A 82 7.73 -0.38 29.60
CA PRO A 82 8.70 -1.43 29.88
C PRO A 82 7.97 -2.69 30.30
N ILE A 83 8.16 -3.78 29.56
CA ILE A 83 7.69 -5.10 29.98
C ILE A 83 8.50 -5.45 31.24
N GLY A 84 7.86 -5.39 32.41
CA GLY A 84 8.44 -5.92 33.65
C GLY A 84 9.27 -4.96 34.52
N GLY A 85 9.07 -3.63 34.42
CA GLY A 85 9.63 -2.68 35.40
C GLY A 85 11.17 -2.59 35.46
N ALA A 86 11.88 -3.26 34.56
CA ALA A 86 13.32 -3.10 34.39
C ALA A 86 13.58 -1.77 33.66
N ALA A 87 14.38 -0.90 34.28
CA ALA A 87 14.83 0.32 33.65
C ALA A 87 15.72 -0.02 32.44
N LEU A 88 15.21 0.20 31.24
CA LEU A 88 16.01 0.23 30.02
C LEU A 88 17.04 1.38 30.14
N THR A 89 18.20 1.24 29.50
CA THR A 89 19.14 2.36 29.38
C THR A 89 18.51 3.48 28.56
N GLU A 90 18.89 4.73 28.86
CA GLU A 90 18.36 5.90 28.13
C GLU A 90 18.59 5.81 26.61
N GLU A 91 19.66 5.13 26.18
CA GLU A 91 20.00 4.87 24.78
C GLU A 91 18.99 3.92 24.11
N ALA A 92 18.68 2.79 24.76
CA ALA A 92 17.70 1.84 24.25
C ALA A 92 16.28 2.43 24.20
N GLN A 93 15.92 3.30 25.16
CA GLN A 93 14.66 4.03 25.14
C GLN A 93 14.57 5.03 23.99
N ARG A 94 15.68 5.71 23.65
CA ARG A 94 15.74 6.61 22.50
C ARG A 94 15.57 5.87 21.17
N GLU A 95 16.25 4.74 20.98
CA GLU A 95 16.11 3.92 19.77
C GLU A 95 14.67 3.43 19.57
N VAL A 96 14.05 2.90 20.62
CA VAL A 96 12.64 2.45 20.57
C VAL A 96 11.70 3.62 20.25
N HIS A 97 11.96 4.80 20.80
CA HIS A 97 11.14 5.99 20.53
C HIS A 97 11.31 6.50 19.09
N GLU A 98 12.53 6.44 18.55
CA GLU A 98 12.83 6.82 17.17
C GLU A 98 12.21 5.84 16.16
N GLU A 99 12.31 4.53 16.42
CA GLU A 99 11.67 3.50 15.60
C GLU A 99 10.14 3.66 15.60
N ALA A 100 9.54 3.94 16.77
CA ALA A 100 8.12 4.24 16.87
C ALA A 100 7.72 5.51 16.10
N ALA A 101 8.54 6.56 16.14
CA ALA A 101 8.31 7.79 15.38
C ALA A 101 8.38 7.56 13.86
N ASN A 102 9.36 6.79 13.39
CA ASN A 102 9.50 6.42 11.98
C ASN A 102 8.35 5.54 11.49
N LEU A 103 7.91 4.59 12.30
CA LEU A 103 6.73 3.76 12.01
C LEU A 103 5.47 4.64 11.88
N ARG A 104 5.24 5.53 12.85
CA ARG A 104 4.09 6.47 12.80
C ARG A 104 4.12 7.37 11.58
N ALA A 105 5.28 7.93 11.23
CA ALA A 105 5.44 8.76 10.04
C ALA A 105 5.08 7.99 8.76
N THR A 106 5.57 6.76 8.63
CA THR A 106 5.26 5.88 7.49
C THR A 106 3.76 5.58 7.39
N ILE A 107 3.11 5.23 8.51
CA ILE A 107 1.69 4.87 8.57
C ILE A 107 0.78 6.06 8.25
N VAL A 108 1.14 7.26 8.72
CA VAL A 108 0.40 8.50 8.44
C VAL A 108 0.44 8.83 6.96
N ILE A 109 1.59 8.68 6.31
CA ILE A 109 1.72 8.90 4.86
C ILE A 109 0.87 7.88 4.09
N GLU A 110 0.89 6.61 4.48
CA GLU A 110 0.03 5.57 3.89
C GLU A 110 -1.48 5.88 3.99
N HIS A 111 -1.92 6.64 5.00
CA HIS A 111 -3.33 7.00 5.19
C HIS A 111 -3.76 8.30 4.46
N LEU A 112 -2.81 9.10 3.99
CA LEU A 112 -3.10 10.37 3.30
C LEU A 112 -3.19 10.22 1.77
N ILE A 113 -2.80 9.07 1.22
CA ILE A 113 -2.85 8.70 -0.20
C ILE A 113 -4.10 7.84 -0.44
#